data_AF-A0A9W8WB52-F1
#
_entry.id   AF-A0A9W8WB52-F1
#
_cell.length_a   1.000
_cell.length_b   1.000
_cell.length_c   1.000
_cell.angle_alpha   90.00
_cell.angle_beta   90.00
_cell.angle_gamma   90.00
#
_symmetry.space_group_name_H-M   'P 1'
#
loop_
_entity.id
_entity.type
_entity.pdbx_description
1 polymer ?
#
loop_
_entity_poly.entity_id
_entity_poly.type
_entity_poly.pdbx_seq_one_letter_code
_entity_poly.pdbx_strand_id
1 'polypeptide(L)'
;MEDWFHHAPFCASPYGKSTWTPSWSTQGREPSICQEGYVAPFATHKNIWGDVPALDILKLSQNEGCQYDKDLALLFAASGDLRNVVKTITSLPQTFQNNVNITINDNDFDVVARNIILLLIALFSASPEDAATRMIHIWYSAFIRQTDYEFLDKVIRPMIENVCDNFGGGDWDSLHSKTFGGRPYSRINVVLPKKSWFTLLRYLEVPRGLTLDRARRIRTAITLPAEHLDYREYTYVPFSPAQRVCAHRFHSDGVLLPFGASRKPFDTPNPSVQVPPLP
;
A
#
# COMPACT_ATOMS: atom_id res chain seq x y z
N MET A 1 26.74 -11.71 15.80
CA MET A 1 27.51 -10.48 16.10
C MET A 1 27.87 -9.70 14.82
N GLU A 2 27.41 -10.12 13.64
CA GLU A 2 27.89 -9.63 12.34
C GLU A 2 27.19 -8.37 11.79
N ASP A 3 26.25 -7.76 12.51
CA ASP A 3 25.54 -6.57 12.02
C ASP A 3 25.53 -5.39 13.03
N TRP A 4 26.54 -5.32 13.91
CA TRP A 4 26.61 -4.24 14.91
C TRP A 4 26.70 -2.85 14.27
N PHE A 5 27.47 -2.70 13.19
CA PHE A 5 27.67 -1.40 12.55
C PHE A 5 26.38 -0.80 11.98
N HIS A 6 25.49 -1.61 11.40
CA HIS A 6 24.20 -1.12 10.91
C HIS A 6 23.17 -0.98 12.04
N HIS A 7 23.30 -1.75 13.13
CA HIS A 7 22.39 -1.72 14.27
C HIS A 7 22.67 -0.57 15.26
N ALA A 8 23.95 -0.24 15.48
CA ALA A 8 24.40 0.72 16.49
C ALA A 8 23.70 2.08 16.42
N PRO A 9 23.45 2.69 15.24
CA PRO A 9 22.73 3.96 15.15
C PRO A 9 21.30 3.88 15.69
N PHE A 10 20.63 2.73 15.52
CA PHE A 10 19.26 2.53 15.98
C PHE A 10 19.19 2.17 17.47
N CYS A 11 20.18 1.43 17.99
CA CYS A 11 20.37 1.22 19.43
C CYS A 11 20.49 2.54 20.19
N ALA A 12 21.20 3.51 19.62
CA ALA A 12 21.40 4.83 20.20
C ALA A 12 20.21 5.79 19.98
N SER A 13 19.17 5.36 19.25
CA SER A 13 18.02 6.20 18.94
C SER A 13 17.29 6.65 20.22
N PRO A 14 16.90 7.93 20.33
CA PRO A 14 16.06 8.40 21.44
C PRO A 14 14.77 7.59 21.59
N TYR A 15 14.20 7.11 20.47
CA TYR A 15 12.98 6.29 20.46
C TYR A 15 13.15 4.94 21.17
N GLY A 16 14.38 4.43 21.27
CA GLY A 16 14.72 3.18 21.95
C GLY A 16 14.82 3.29 23.48
N LYS A 17 14.71 4.51 24.04
CA LYS A 17 14.74 4.71 25.48
C LYS A 17 13.37 4.41 26.09
N SER A 18 13.36 3.74 27.25
CA SER A 18 12.14 3.55 28.05
C SER A 18 11.60 4.87 28.60
N THR A 19 12.49 5.84 28.82
CA THR A 19 12.18 7.20 29.27
C THR A 19 11.82 8.16 28.14
N TRP A 20 11.68 7.67 26.91
CA TRP A 20 11.29 8.52 25.78
C TRP A 20 9.91 9.15 26.05
N THR A 21 9.83 10.45 25.82
CA THR A 21 8.59 11.24 25.81
C THR A 21 8.55 12.09 24.55
N PRO A 22 7.35 12.48 24.08
CA PRO A 22 7.24 13.34 22.89
C PRO A 22 7.94 14.69 23.04
N SER A 23 8.35 15.26 21.91
CA SER A 23 9.08 16.53 21.87
C SER A 23 8.32 17.66 22.55
N TRP A 24 7.00 17.75 22.38
CA TRP A 24 6.19 18.78 23.03
C TRP A 24 6.25 18.72 24.56
N SER A 25 6.28 17.50 25.12
CA SER A 25 6.38 17.29 26.56
C SER A 25 7.75 17.74 27.09
N THR A 26 8.84 17.44 26.37
CA THR A 26 10.19 17.86 26.77
C THR A 26 10.42 19.37 26.62
N GLN A 27 9.72 20.00 25.67
CA GLN A 27 9.81 21.43 25.39
C GLN A 27 8.80 22.27 26.21
N GLY A 28 7.91 21.63 26.97
CA GLY A 28 6.87 22.34 27.73
C GLY A 28 5.89 23.10 26.85
N ARG A 29 5.65 22.64 25.62
CA ARG A 29 4.70 23.26 24.68
C ARG A 29 3.44 22.41 24.53
N GLU A 30 2.36 23.05 24.09
CA GLU A 30 1.16 22.36 23.64
C GLU A 30 1.43 21.63 22.30
N PRO A 31 0.97 20.37 22.13
CA PRO A 31 1.08 19.70 20.84
C PRO A 31 0.15 20.35 19.79
N SER A 32 0.61 20.42 18.54
CA SER A 32 -0.14 21.02 17.44
C SER A 32 -1.49 20.35 17.20
N ILE A 33 -1.63 19.07 17.54
CA ILE A 33 -2.88 18.29 17.43
C ILE A 33 -3.99 18.85 18.34
N CYS A 34 -3.62 19.51 19.45
CA CYS A 34 -4.57 20.11 20.39
C CYS A 34 -4.91 21.56 20.05
N GLN A 35 -4.20 22.17 19.09
CA GLN A 35 -4.41 23.57 18.73
C GLN A 35 -5.68 23.75 17.91
N GLU A 36 -6.35 24.89 18.11
CA GLU A 36 -7.52 25.27 17.34
C GLU A 36 -7.17 25.42 15.84
N GLY A 37 -8.01 24.86 14.97
CA GLY A 37 -7.74 24.83 13.53
C GLY A 37 -6.75 23.76 13.06
N TYR A 38 -6.36 22.82 13.94
CA TYR A 38 -5.56 21.67 13.52
C TYR A 38 -6.28 20.88 12.42
N VAL A 39 -5.58 20.66 11.32
CA VAL A 39 -6.01 19.78 10.25
C VAL A 39 -5.07 18.58 10.24
N ALA A 40 -5.66 17.39 10.35
CA ALA A 40 -4.85 16.18 10.39
C ALA A 40 -4.10 15.99 9.05
N PRO A 41 -2.88 15.43 9.08
CA PRO A 41 -2.04 15.16 7.91
C PRO A 41 -2.76 14.61 6.68
N PHE A 42 -3.69 13.69 6.93
CA PHE A 42 -4.43 12.97 5.91
C PHE A 42 -5.50 13.81 5.20
N ALA A 43 -5.85 14.98 5.76
CA ALA A 43 -6.85 15.87 5.18
C ALA A 43 -6.24 16.94 4.25
N THR A 44 -4.94 17.22 4.38
CA THR A 44 -4.24 18.21 3.53
C THR A 44 -3.35 17.58 2.47
N HIS A 45 -2.92 16.33 2.70
CA HIS A 45 -2.00 15.63 1.82
C HIS A 45 -2.57 14.31 1.35
N LYS A 46 -2.19 13.91 0.13
CA LYS A 46 -2.50 12.60 -0.39
C LYS A 46 -1.81 11.52 0.44
N ASN A 47 -2.60 10.66 1.07
CA ASN A 47 -2.07 9.51 1.77
C ASN A 47 -1.59 8.43 0.78
N ILE A 48 -0.39 7.89 1.03
CA ILE A 48 0.14 6.77 0.25
C ILE A 48 -0.60 5.45 0.57
N TRP A 49 -1.11 5.34 1.80
CA TRP A 49 -1.82 4.17 2.32
C TRP A 49 -3.12 4.63 2.97
N GLY A 50 -4.13 3.77 3.05
CA GLY A 50 -5.30 4.09 3.88
C GLY A 50 -4.91 4.40 5.33
N ASP A 51 -5.83 5.00 6.07
CA ASP A 51 -5.67 5.50 7.44
C ASP A 51 -6.43 4.70 8.51
N VAL A 52 -7.27 3.74 8.12
CA VAL A 52 -8.06 2.89 9.03
C VAL A 52 -7.43 1.50 9.25
N PRO A 53 -7.55 0.86 10.42
CA PRO A 53 -7.11 -0.52 10.57
C PRO A 53 -7.84 -1.46 9.58
N ALA A 54 -7.24 -2.59 9.26
CA ALA A 54 -7.91 -3.60 8.44
C ALA A 54 -9.08 -4.22 9.23
N LEU A 55 -10.30 -4.04 8.73
CA LEU A 55 -11.52 -4.51 9.35
C LEU A 55 -12.15 -5.63 8.52
N ASP A 56 -12.65 -6.65 9.21
CA ASP A 56 -13.62 -7.58 8.63
C ASP A 56 -14.97 -6.85 8.63
N ILE A 57 -15.38 -6.38 7.46
CA ILE A 57 -16.63 -5.62 7.32
C ILE A 57 -17.86 -6.53 7.32
N LEU A 58 -17.68 -7.82 7.00
CA LEU A 58 -18.78 -8.76 6.85
C LEU A 58 -19.09 -9.46 8.17
N LYS A 59 -18.06 -9.85 8.93
CA LYS A 59 -18.17 -10.66 10.16
C LYS A 59 -19.16 -11.81 10.00
N LEU A 60 -19.02 -12.57 8.91
CA LEU A 60 -20.05 -13.47 8.41
C LEU A 60 -20.60 -14.41 9.50
N SER A 61 -19.71 -15.05 10.27
CA SER A 61 -20.11 -15.96 11.36
C SER A 61 -20.96 -15.30 12.44
N GLN A 62 -20.76 -14.01 12.71
CA GLN A 62 -21.46 -13.27 13.75
C GLN A 62 -22.79 -12.69 13.26
N ASN A 63 -22.85 -12.32 11.98
CA ASN A 63 -24.03 -11.68 11.40
C ASN A 63 -25.00 -12.69 10.78
N GLU A 64 -24.50 -13.66 10.02
CA GLU A 64 -25.29 -14.64 9.26
C GLU A 64 -25.12 -16.08 9.75
N GLY A 65 -24.13 -16.32 10.61
CA GLY A 65 -23.81 -17.64 11.16
C GLY A 65 -22.77 -18.42 10.35
N CYS A 66 -22.11 -19.38 11.01
CA CYS A 66 -21.07 -20.22 10.39
C CYS A 66 -21.59 -21.17 9.30
N GLN A 67 -22.91 -21.34 9.20
CA GLN A 67 -23.59 -22.22 8.25
C GLN A 67 -24.13 -21.47 7.03
N TYR A 68 -23.79 -20.19 6.86
CA TYR A 68 -24.21 -19.43 5.69
C TYR A 68 -23.68 -20.07 4.39
N ASP A 69 -24.60 -20.42 3.49
CA ASP A 69 -24.36 -21.30 2.35
C ASP A 69 -24.77 -20.69 1.00
N LYS A 70 -24.91 -19.35 0.94
CA LYS A 70 -25.24 -18.63 -0.29
C LYS A 70 -24.03 -17.89 -0.85
N ASP A 71 -24.11 -17.52 -2.13
CA ASP A 71 -23.14 -16.62 -2.75
C ASP A 71 -23.12 -15.25 -2.05
N LEU A 72 -21.95 -14.61 -2.05
CA LEU A 72 -21.73 -13.29 -1.48
C LEU A 72 -21.48 -12.26 -2.58
N ALA A 73 -22.12 -11.10 -2.46
CA ALA A 73 -21.85 -9.92 -3.28
C ALA A 73 -21.50 -8.75 -2.36
N LEU A 74 -20.25 -8.29 -2.42
CA LEU A 74 -19.70 -7.27 -1.53
C LEU A 74 -19.33 -6.02 -2.34
N LEU A 75 -19.76 -4.85 -1.86
CA LEU A 75 -19.39 -3.55 -2.40
C LEU A 75 -18.48 -2.82 -1.41
N PHE A 76 -17.23 -2.58 -1.80
CA PHE A 76 -16.31 -1.70 -1.10
C PHE A 76 -16.31 -0.35 -1.82
N ALA A 77 -17.28 0.50 -1.45
CA ALA A 77 -17.42 1.82 -2.03
C ALA A 77 -16.38 2.79 -1.44
N ALA A 78 -15.67 3.54 -2.29
CA ALA A 78 -14.56 4.41 -1.86
C ALA A 78 -13.60 3.66 -0.94
N SER A 79 -13.14 2.51 -1.42
CA SER A 79 -12.51 1.48 -0.58
C SER A 79 -11.23 1.94 0.11
N GLY A 80 -10.57 2.97 -0.42
CA GLY A 80 -9.15 3.15 -0.18
C GLY A 80 -8.39 1.94 -0.71
N ASP A 81 -7.41 1.47 0.04
CA ASP A 81 -6.65 0.28 -0.35
C ASP A 81 -7.36 -1.05 -0.01
N LEU A 82 -6.74 -2.16 -0.40
CA LEU A 82 -7.35 -3.50 -0.28
C LEU A 82 -7.38 -4.07 1.14
N ARG A 83 -7.02 -3.34 2.20
CA ARG A 83 -6.85 -3.92 3.56
C ARG A 83 -8.13 -4.56 4.08
N ASN A 84 -9.27 -3.88 3.88
CA ASN A 84 -10.58 -4.34 4.35
C ASN A 84 -11.07 -5.51 3.48
N VAL A 85 -10.78 -5.46 2.18
CA VAL A 85 -11.07 -6.55 1.24
C VAL A 85 -10.33 -7.82 1.67
N VAL A 86 -9.01 -7.73 1.84
CA VAL A 86 -8.17 -8.85 2.27
C VAL A 86 -8.60 -9.37 3.64
N LYS A 87 -8.83 -8.48 4.62
CA LYS A 87 -9.26 -8.88 5.96
C LYS A 87 -10.63 -9.57 5.94
N THR A 88 -11.56 -9.09 5.15
CA THR A 88 -12.90 -9.69 5.04
C THR A 88 -12.83 -11.07 4.40
N ILE A 89 -12.10 -11.23 3.29
CA ILE A 89 -11.93 -12.53 2.61
C ILE A 89 -11.24 -13.54 3.53
N THR A 90 -10.14 -13.14 4.19
CA THR A 90 -9.37 -14.02 5.08
C THR A 90 -10.09 -14.35 6.39
N SER A 91 -11.17 -13.64 6.71
CA SER A 91 -12.01 -13.90 7.89
C SER A 91 -13.26 -14.72 7.57
N LEU A 92 -13.46 -15.11 6.30
CA LEU A 92 -14.53 -16.04 5.93
C LEU A 92 -14.34 -17.39 6.63
N PRO A 93 -15.44 -18.04 7.07
CA PRO A 93 -15.36 -19.38 7.64
C PRO A 93 -14.70 -20.36 6.68
N GLN A 94 -13.87 -21.28 7.19
CA GLN A 94 -13.29 -22.35 6.36
C GLN A 94 -14.35 -23.25 5.73
N THR A 95 -15.56 -23.28 6.29
CA THR A 95 -16.73 -24.01 5.78
C THR A 95 -17.39 -23.33 4.58
N PHE A 96 -17.07 -22.07 4.30
CA PHE A 96 -17.68 -21.32 3.20
C PHE A 96 -17.06 -21.75 1.86
N GLN A 97 -17.88 -22.32 0.96
CA GLN A 97 -17.45 -22.86 -0.33
C GLN A 97 -18.13 -22.20 -1.55
N ASN A 98 -18.92 -21.14 -1.33
CA ASN A 98 -19.70 -20.48 -2.37
C ASN A 98 -18.93 -19.34 -3.05
N ASN A 99 -19.53 -18.74 -4.08
CA ASN A 99 -18.88 -17.67 -4.82
C ASN A 99 -18.86 -16.37 -4.02
N VAL A 100 -17.75 -15.64 -4.15
CA VAL A 100 -17.62 -14.28 -3.62
C VAL A 100 -17.39 -13.33 -4.78
N ASN A 101 -18.35 -12.45 -5.03
CA ASN A 101 -18.23 -11.36 -5.97
C ASN A 101 -17.94 -10.06 -5.20
N ILE A 102 -16.86 -9.37 -5.56
CA ILE A 102 -16.40 -8.16 -4.88
C ILE A 102 -16.29 -7.05 -5.89
N THR A 103 -17.02 -5.97 -5.65
CA THR A 103 -16.90 -4.71 -6.40
C THR A 103 -16.15 -3.70 -5.55
N ILE A 104 -15.12 -3.10 -6.12
CA ILE A 104 -14.23 -2.14 -5.46
C ILE A 104 -14.18 -0.90 -6.34
N ASN A 105 -14.39 0.28 -5.77
CA ASN A 105 -14.16 1.54 -6.48
C ASN A 105 -13.50 2.57 -5.56
N ASP A 106 -12.88 3.56 -6.19
CA ASP A 106 -12.33 4.73 -5.53
C ASP A 106 -12.39 5.92 -6.50
N ASN A 107 -12.44 7.14 -5.97
CA ASN A 107 -12.39 8.36 -6.77
C ASN A 107 -10.94 8.75 -7.10
N ASP A 108 -9.97 8.29 -6.30
CA ASP A 108 -8.55 8.54 -6.51
C ASP A 108 -7.94 7.49 -7.44
N PHE A 109 -7.52 7.92 -8.62
CA PHE A 109 -6.93 7.02 -9.61
C PHE A 109 -5.63 6.36 -9.12
N ASP A 110 -4.84 6.98 -8.24
CA ASP A 110 -3.62 6.35 -7.70
C ASP A 110 -3.98 5.14 -6.83
N VAL A 111 -5.08 5.23 -6.09
CA VAL A 111 -5.61 4.14 -5.27
C VAL A 111 -6.14 3.03 -6.20
N VAL A 112 -6.94 3.40 -7.21
CA VAL A 112 -7.47 2.45 -8.20
C VAL A 112 -6.34 1.71 -8.91
N ALA A 113 -5.32 2.43 -9.42
CA ALA A 113 -4.18 1.84 -10.11
C ALA A 113 -3.41 0.87 -9.22
N ARG A 114 -3.11 1.27 -7.97
CA ARG A 114 -2.42 0.41 -6.99
C ARG A 114 -3.23 -0.85 -6.69
N ASN A 115 -4.54 -0.72 -6.46
CA ASN A 115 -5.42 -1.85 -6.18
C ASN A 115 -5.47 -2.82 -7.37
N ILE A 116 -5.57 -2.32 -8.61
CA ILE A 116 -5.51 -3.15 -9.81
C ILE A 116 -4.18 -3.92 -9.86
N ILE A 117 -3.04 -3.24 -9.68
CA ILE A 117 -1.71 -3.88 -9.71
C ILE A 117 -1.61 -4.98 -8.66
N LEU A 118 -2.04 -4.72 -7.42
CA LEU A 118 -2.04 -5.69 -6.33
C LEU A 118 -2.91 -6.92 -6.63
N LEU A 119 -4.09 -6.72 -7.20
CA LEU A 119 -4.97 -7.82 -7.59
C LEU A 119 -4.37 -8.64 -8.75
N LEU A 120 -3.76 -7.99 -9.74
CA LEU A 120 -3.08 -8.69 -10.83
C LEU A 120 -1.86 -9.50 -10.32
N ILE A 121 -1.10 -8.97 -9.36
CA ILE A 121 -0.03 -9.73 -8.68
C ILE A 121 -0.60 -10.97 -8.00
N ALA A 122 -1.73 -10.84 -7.29
CA ALA A 122 -2.40 -11.97 -6.65
C ALA A 122 -2.85 -13.04 -7.66
N LEU A 123 -3.38 -12.61 -8.80
CA LEU A 123 -3.89 -13.52 -9.83
C LEU A 123 -2.78 -14.28 -10.56
N PHE A 124 -1.67 -13.59 -10.91
CA PHE A 124 -0.65 -14.10 -11.83
C PHE A 124 0.66 -14.55 -11.16
N SER A 125 0.85 -14.33 -9.86
CA SER A 125 1.99 -14.93 -9.15
C SER A 125 1.88 -16.45 -9.14
N ALA A 126 3.03 -17.14 -9.16
CA ALA A 126 3.07 -18.61 -9.21
C ALA A 126 2.44 -19.26 -7.97
N SER A 127 2.81 -18.80 -6.78
CA SER A 127 2.26 -19.26 -5.50
C SER A 127 1.63 -18.13 -4.68
N PRO A 128 0.74 -18.44 -3.72
CA PRO A 128 0.19 -17.45 -2.78
C PRO A 128 1.26 -16.76 -1.93
N GLU A 129 2.32 -17.45 -1.52
CA GLU A 129 3.41 -16.89 -0.70
C GLU A 129 4.22 -15.86 -1.48
N ASP A 130 4.49 -16.16 -2.75
CA ASP A 130 5.13 -15.25 -3.69
C ASP A 130 4.26 -14.01 -3.93
N ALA A 131 2.96 -14.21 -4.12
CA ALA A 131 1.99 -13.13 -4.29
C ALA A 131 1.99 -12.21 -3.07
N ALA A 132 1.84 -12.77 -1.87
CA ALA A 132 1.79 -12.02 -0.62
C ALA A 132 3.08 -11.22 -0.40
N THR A 133 4.24 -11.83 -0.66
CA THR A 133 5.54 -11.15 -0.51
C THR A 133 5.68 -9.98 -1.47
N ARG A 134 5.33 -10.17 -2.75
CA ARG A 134 5.33 -9.09 -3.76
C ARG A 134 4.36 -7.98 -3.39
N MET A 135 3.12 -8.35 -3.04
CA MET A 135 2.07 -7.40 -2.67
C MET A 135 2.49 -6.55 -1.48
N ILE A 136 3.04 -7.13 -0.41
CA ILE A 136 3.48 -6.37 0.77
C ILE A 136 4.48 -5.28 0.38
N HIS A 137 5.47 -5.59 -0.46
CA HIS A 137 6.48 -4.62 -0.86
C HIS A 137 5.97 -3.60 -1.86
N ILE A 138 5.15 -4.01 -2.84
CA ILE A 138 4.50 -3.09 -3.78
C ILE A 138 3.53 -2.14 -3.06
N TRP A 139 2.86 -2.63 -2.02
CA TRP A 139 1.88 -1.84 -1.26
C TRP A 139 2.55 -0.86 -0.31
N TYR A 140 3.53 -1.32 0.48
CA TYR A 140 4.04 -0.56 1.63
C TYR A 140 5.49 -0.08 1.50
N SER A 141 6.31 -0.68 0.64
CA SER A 141 7.71 -0.27 0.51
C SER A 141 7.87 0.80 -0.58
N ALA A 142 8.70 1.79 -0.32
CA ALA A 142 9.16 2.79 -1.28
C ALA A 142 10.18 2.22 -2.28
N PHE A 143 10.89 1.17 -1.88
CA PHE A 143 11.82 0.42 -2.71
C PHE A 143 11.39 -1.03 -2.72
N ILE A 144 11.51 -1.68 -3.86
CA ILE A 144 11.18 -3.08 -4.09
C ILE A 144 12.42 -3.81 -4.60
N ARG A 145 12.33 -5.14 -4.65
CA ARG A 145 13.39 -5.96 -5.21
C ARG A 145 13.35 -5.86 -6.72
N GLN A 146 14.52 -5.95 -7.36
CA GLN A 146 14.62 -6.05 -8.82
C GLN A 146 13.72 -7.17 -9.38
N THR A 147 13.61 -8.30 -8.68
CA THR A 147 12.72 -9.41 -9.07
C THR A 147 11.22 -9.06 -9.01
N ASP A 148 10.82 -8.17 -8.10
CA ASP A 148 9.45 -7.68 -8.01
C ASP A 148 9.14 -6.72 -9.17
N TYR A 149 10.10 -5.84 -9.51
CA TYR A 149 9.99 -4.94 -10.65
C TYR A 149 9.95 -5.71 -11.98
N GLU A 150 10.81 -6.71 -12.16
CA GLU A 150 10.79 -7.56 -13.35
C GLU A 150 9.47 -8.32 -13.51
N PHE A 151 8.80 -8.68 -12.41
CA PHE A 151 7.46 -9.26 -12.48
C PHE A 151 6.45 -8.23 -13.00
N LEU A 152 6.48 -6.99 -12.50
CA LEU A 152 5.63 -5.92 -13.03
C LEU A 152 5.88 -5.70 -14.53
N ASP A 153 7.14 -5.67 -14.93
CA ASP A 153 7.57 -5.31 -16.29
C ASP A 153 7.34 -6.44 -17.31
N LYS A 154 7.63 -7.69 -16.93
CA LYS A 154 7.57 -8.84 -17.85
C LYS A 154 6.22 -9.58 -17.82
N VAL A 155 5.43 -9.44 -16.74
CA VAL A 155 4.16 -10.15 -16.58
C VAL A 155 2.98 -9.20 -16.66
N ILE A 156 2.97 -8.15 -15.83
CA ILE A 156 1.79 -7.29 -15.69
C ILE A 156 1.69 -6.27 -16.82
N ARG A 157 2.78 -5.56 -17.13
CA ARG A 157 2.82 -4.52 -18.18
C ARG A 157 2.31 -5.03 -19.54
N PRO A 158 2.79 -6.17 -20.08
CA PRO A 158 2.37 -6.61 -21.41
C PRO A 158 0.87 -6.91 -21.50
N MET A 159 0.26 -7.33 -20.38
CA MET A 159 -1.19 -7.57 -20.33
C MET A 159 -1.98 -6.27 -20.46
N ILE A 160 -1.48 -5.17 -19.89
CA ILE A 160 -2.10 -3.85 -19.95
C ILE A 160 -1.81 -3.19 -21.31
N GLU A 161 -0.58 -3.30 -21.81
CA GLU A 161 -0.21 -2.84 -23.16
C GLU A 161 -1.09 -3.48 -24.23
N ASN A 162 -1.33 -4.80 -24.14
CA ASN A 162 -2.25 -5.48 -25.05
C ASN A 162 -3.67 -4.89 -25.02
N VAL A 163 -4.16 -4.42 -23.86
CA VAL A 163 -5.47 -3.74 -23.79
C VAL A 163 -5.40 -2.40 -24.51
N CYS A 164 -4.34 -1.62 -24.25
CA CYS A 164 -4.11 -0.32 -24.88
C CYS A 164 -3.96 -0.40 -26.41
N ASP A 165 -3.22 -1.39 -26.92
CA ASP A 165 -2.98 -1.60 -28.35
C ASP A 165 -4.27 -1.92 -29.13
N ASN A 166 -5.26 -2.49 -28.43
CA ASN A 166 -6.58 -2.78 -28.99
C ASN A 166 -7.52 -1.57 -28.99
N PHE A 167 -7.10 -0.41 -28.48
CA PHE A 167 -7.88 0.81 -28.59
C PHE A 167 -7.71 1.45 -29.96
N GLY A 168 -8.80 1.48 -30.72
CA GLY A 168 -8.91 2.37 -31.87
C GLY A 168 -9.09 3.84 -31.45
N GLY A 169 -9.08 4.74 -32.44
CA GLY A 169 -9.48 6.14 -32.22
C GLY A 169 -10.93 6.25 -31.75
N GLY A 170 -11.26 7.32 -31.03
CA GLY A 170 -12.63 7.59 -30.56
C GLY A 170 -12.67 8.36 -29.25
N ASP A 171 -13.79 8.24 -28.55
CA ASP A 171 -13.98 8.85 -27.22
C ASP A 171 -13.08 8.18 -26.17
N TRP A 172 -12.08 8.94 -25.70
CA TRP A 172 -11.10 8.50 -24.71
C TRP A 172 -11.64 8.48 -23.27
N ASP A 173 -12.78 9.11 -23.02
CA ASP A 173 -13.48 9.12 -21.74
C ASP A 173 -14.45 7.94 -21.60
N SER A 174 -14.79 7.27 -22.70
CA SER A 174 -15.62 6.06 -22.69
C SER A 174 -15.00 4.95 -21.82
N LEU A 175 -15.85 4.29 -21.03
CA LEU A 175 -15.44 3.18 -20.19
C LEU A 175 -15.12 1.95 -21.03
N HIS A 176 -13.98 1.32 -20.75
CA HIS A 176 -13.59 0.04 -21.30
C HIS A 176 -13.42 -0.98 -20.18
N SER A 177 -14.00 -2.16 -20.37
CA SER A 177 -13.92 -3.27 -19.44
C SER A 177 -13.03 -4.38 -20.01
N LYS A 178 -12.08 -4.85 -19.20
CA LYS A 178 -11.26 -6.03 -19.50
C LYS A 178 -11.32 -7.00 -18.33
N THR A 179 -11.61 -8.26 -18.63
CA THR A 179 -11.48 -9.36 -17.67
C THR A 179 -10.12 -10.02 -17.82
N PHE A 180 -9.37 -10.05 -16.73
CA PHE A 180 -8.15 -10.84 -16.58
C PHE A 180 -8.50 -12.16 -15.90
N GLY A 181 -8.04 -13.26 -16.50
CA GLY A 181 -8.11 -14.60 -15.97
C GLY A 181 -6.72 -15.23 -15.98
N GLY A 182 -6.53 -16.27 -15.18
CA GLY A 182 -5.26 -16.98 -15.07
C GLY A 182 -5.33 -18.19 -14.16
N ARG A 183 -6.31 -18.21 -13.26
CA ARG A 183 -6.65 -19.35 -12.39
C ARG A 183 -8.08 -19.81 -12.65
N PRO A 184 -8.42 -21.10 -12.42
CA PRO A 184 -9.74 -21.64 -12.76
C PRO A 184 -10.91 -20.95 -12.06
N TYR A 185 -10.69 -20.50 -10.82
CA TYR A 185 -11.74 -20.01 -9.91
C TYR A 185 -11.62 -18.51 -9.57
N SER A 186 -10.71 -17.79 -10.21
CA SER A 186 -10.46 -16.38 -9.87
C SER A 186 -10.34 -15.56 -11.15
N ARG A 187 -11.10 -14.47 -11.20
CA ARG A 187 -11.12 -13.53 -12.32
C ARG A 187 -11.18 -12.11 -11.76
N ILE A 188 -10.56 -11.18 -12.46
CA ILE A 188 -10.59 -9.76 -12.13
C ILE A 188 -11.16 -9.03 -13.33
N ASN A 189 -12.26 -8.31 -13.16
CA ASN A 189 -12.76 -7.38 -14.16
C ASN A 189 -12.30 -5.97 -13.81
N VAL A 190 -11.61 -5.31 -14.73
CA VAL A 190 -11.17 -3.93 -14.58
C VAL A 190 -11.98 -3.08 -15.54
N VAL A 191 -12.62 -2.04 -15.02
CA VAL A 191 -13.40 -1.07 -15.80
C VAL A 191 -12.78 0.31 -15.58
N LEU A 192 -12.23 0.90 -16.64
CA LEU A 192 -11.61 2.22 -16.60
C LEU A 192 -11.94 2.99 -17.88
N PRO A 193 -11.95 4.34 -17.85
CA PRO A 193 -11.89 5.14 -19.07
C PRO A 193 -10.68 4.74 -19.93
N LYS A 194 -10.80 4.76 -21.26
CA LYS A 194 -9.69 4.38 -22.17
C LYS A 194 -8.40 5.14 -21.87
N LYS A 195 -8.47 6.45 -21.63
CA LYS A 195 -7.30 7.26 -21.25
C LYS A 195 -6.60 6.75 -19.98
N SER A 196 -7.37 6.27 -19.01
CA SER A 196 -6.89 5.81 -17.71
C SER A 196 -6.11 4.50 -17.81
N TRP A 197 -6.36 3.67 -18.82
CA TRP A 197 -5.54 2.48 -19.10
C TRP A 197 -4.09 2.85 -19.48
N PHE A 198 -3.88 3.90 -20.27
CA PHE A 198 -2.53 4.43 -20.53
C PHE A 198 -1.92 5.05 -19.28
N THR A 199 -2.74 5.72 -18.47
CA THR A 199 -2.29 6.23 -17.17
C THR A 199 -1.83 5.10 -16.26
N LEU A 200 -2.52 3.95 -16.26
CA LEU A 200 -2.17 2.77 -15.46
C LEU A 200 -0.77 2.23 -15.81
N LEU A 201 -0.36 2.25 -17.09
CA LEU A 201 1.00 1.85 -17.50
C LEU A 201 2.10 2.66 -16.80
N ARG A 202 1.84 3.93 -16.47
CA ARG A 202 2.79 4.79 -15.77
C ARG A 202 3.08 4.33 -14.34
N TYR A 203 2.17 3.57 -13.71
CA TYR A 203 2.37 3.00 -12.37
C TYR A 203 3.20 1.71 -12.38
N LEU A 204 3.59 1.23 -13.57
CA LEU A 204 4.50 0.10 -13.76
C LEU A 204 5.90 0.58 -14.16
N GLU A 205 6.10 1.86 -14.45
CA GLU A 205 7.36 2.45 -14.90
C GLU A 205 8.05 3.22 -13.79
N VAL A 206 9.33 2.93 -13.56
CA VAL A 206 10.17 3.85 -12.78
C VAL A 206 10.49 5.07 -13.66
N PRO A 207 10.14 6.30 -13.24
CA PRO A 207 10.41 7.49 -14.04
C PRO A 207 11.89 7.62 -14.41
N ARG A 208 12.19 7.92 -15.68
CA ARG A 208 13.58 8.11 -16.14
C ARG A 208 14.27 9.19 -15.31
N GLY A 209 15.46 8.90 -14.81
CA GLY A 209 16.25 9.82 -13.98
C GLY A 209 15.82 9.91 -12.52
N LEU A 210 14.86 9.09 -12.07
CA LEU A 210 14.56 8.95 -10.65
C LEU A 210 15.65 8.12 -9.96
N THR A 211 16.61 8.81 -9.36
CA THR A 211 17.65 8.16 -8.57
C THR A 211 17.09 7.66 -7.23
N LEU A 212 17.74 6.65 -6.63
CA LEU A 212 17.41 6.16 -5.29
C LEU A 212 17.34 7.29 -4.26
N ASP A 213 18.30 8.21 -4.27
CA ASP A 213 18.33 9.31 -3.31
C ASP A 213 17.22 10.34 -3.54
N ARG A 214 16.81 10.54 -4.80
CA ARG A 214 15.66 11.40 -5.11
C ARG A 214 14.35 10.75 -4.69
N ALA A 215 14.18 9.45 -4.97
CA ALA A 215 13.07 8.65 -4.49
C ALA A 215 12.95 8.66 -2.96
N ARG A 216 14.08 8.51 -2.24
CA ARG A 216 14.13 8.63 -0.78
C ARG A 216 13.66 10.00 -0.32
N ARG A 217 14.16 11.08 -0.92
CA ARG A 217 13.76 12.45 -0.56
C ARG A 217 12.27 12.71 -0.77
N ILE A 218 11.71 12.33 -1.92
CA ILE A 218 10.28 12.46 -2.20
C ILE A 218 9.47 11.70 -1.16
N ARG A 219 9.86 10.46 -0.88
CA ARG A 219 9.18 9.60 0.07
C ARG A 219 9.23 10.15 1.51
N THR A 220 10.41 10.57 1.96
CA THR A 220 10.61 11.17 3.29
C THR A 220 9.82 12.45 3.45
N ALA A 221 9.73 13.28 2.40
CA ALA A 221 8.89 14.47 2.43
C ALA A 221 7.40 14.14 2.67
N ILE A 222 6.91 12.99 2.19
CA ILE A 222 5.51 12.58 2.36
C ILE A 222 5.25 11.88 3.71
N THR A 223 6.12 10.99 4.21
CA THR A 223 5.85 10.31 5.52
C THR A 223 6.52 10.89 6.73
N LEU A 224 7.56 11.71 6.57
CA LEU A 224 8.23 12.37 7.67
C LEU A 224 8.25 13.90 7.53
N PRO A 225 7.16 14.56 7.09
CA PRO A 225 7.15 16.02 7.06
C PRO A 225 7.25 16.57 8.48
N ALA A 226 7.95 17.69 8.64
CA ALA A 226 8.25 18.29 9.93
C ALA A 226 6.97 18.75 10.65
N GLU A 227 6.00 19.26 9.90
CA GLU A 227 4.65 19.65 10.34
C GLU A 227 3.87 18.50 10.99
N HIS A 228 4.18 17.23 10.67
CA HIS A 228 3.50 16.06 11.25
C HIS A 228 4.29 15.41 12.39
N LEU A 229 5.31 16.08 12.94
CA LEU A 229 6.09 15.56 14.05
C LEU A 229 5.18 15.18 15.23
N ASP A 230 4.28 16.08 15.62
CA ASP A 230 3.44 15.85 16.80
C ASP A 230 2.47 14.70 16.58
N TYR A 231 1.83 14.66 15.42
CA TYR A 231 0.97 13.55 15.03
C TYR A 231 1.72 12.21 15.10
N ARG A 232 2.92 12.16 14.54
CA ARG A 232 3.75 10.96 14.55
C ARG A 232 4.15 10.55 15.97
N GLU A 233 4.67 11.47 16.77
CA GLU A 233 5.06 11.17 18.15
C GLU A 233 3.85 10.78 19.01
N TYR A 234 2.66 11.33 18.73
CA TYR A 234 1.41 10.92 19.38
C TYR A 234 1.10 9.44 19.08
N THR A 235 1.26 9.01 17.82
CA THR A 235 1.13 7.58 17.46
C THR A 235 2.20 6.68 18.10
N TYR A 236 3.33 7.23 18.54
CA TYR A 236 4.42 6.49 19.18
C TYR A 236 4.25 6.35 20.70
N VAL A 237 3.38 7.15 21.32
CA VAL A 237 3.07 7.06 22.76
C VAL A 237 2.68 5.64 23.20
N PRO A 238 1.75 4.93 22.52
CA PRO A 238 1.36 3.58 22.95
C PRO A 238 2.40 2.49 22.61
N PHE A 239 3.47 2.81 21.89
CA PHE A 239 4.44 1.82 21.42
C PHE A 239 5.48 1.49 22.47
N SER A 240 5.97 0.25 22.48
CA SER A 240 7.20 -0.11 23.18
C SER A 240 8.42 0.58 22.54
N PRO A 241 9.57 0.68 23.24
CA PRO A 241 10.78 1.28 22.67
C PRO A 241 11.20 0.61 21.34
N ALA A 242 11.11 -0.71 21.25
CA ALA A 242 11.41 -1.44 20.03
C ALA A 242 10.44 -1.12 18.89
N GLN A 243 9.14 -1.02 19.18
CA GLN A 243 8.12 -0.66 18.19
C GLN A 243 8.32 0.75 17.64
N ARG A 244 8.67 1.74 18.49
CA ARG A 244 8.99 3.10 18.03
C ARG A 244 10.18 3.13 17.09
N VAL A 245 11.26 2.43 17.44
CA VAL A 245 12.47 2.33 16.60
C VAL A 245 12.14 1.67 15.26
N CYS A 246 11.34 0.59 15.25
CA CYS A 246 10.89 -0.06 14.04
C CYS A 246 10.01 0.85 13.17
N ALA A 247 9.02 1.52 13.76
CA ALA A 247 8.14 2.45 13.05
C ALA A 247 8.95 3.61 12.45
N HIS A 248 9.82 4.23 13.25
CA HIS A 248 10.68 5.32 12.77
C HIS A 248 11.61 4.87 11.65
N ARG A 249 12.18 3.66 11.75
CA ARG A 249 13.02 3.10 10.69
C ARG A 249 12.23 2.89 9.40
N PHE A 250 11.05 2.27 9.47
CA PHE A 250 10.19 2.09 8.30
C PHE A 250 9.86 3.43 7.61
N HIS A 251 9.51 4.47 8.37
CA HIS A 251 9.20 5.77 7.78
C HIS A 251 10.43 6.50 7.21
N SER A 252 11.64 6.18 7.69
CA SER A 252 12.89 6.84 7.25
C SER A 252 13.59 6.12 6.11
N ASP A 253 13.68 4.78 6.15
CA ASP A 253 14.28 3.97 5.07
C ASP A 253 13.25 3.60 3.99
N GLY A 254 11.96 3.61 4.31
CA GLY A 254 10.87 3.36 3.39
C GLY A 254 10.66 1.88 3.05
N VAL A 255 11.25 0.93 3.77
CA VAL A 255 11.14 -0.50 3.43
C VAL A 255 10.48 -1.28 4.55
N LEU A 256 9.32 -1.89 4.26
CA LEU A 256 8.59 -2.70 5.25
C LEU A 256 9.25 -4.09 5.39
N LEU A 257 10.01 -4.28 6.46
CA LEU A 257 10.74 -5.51 6.75
C LEU A 257 10.94 -5.73 8.25
N PRO A 258 11.16 -6.98 8.68
CA PRO A 258 11.73 -7.27 9.99
C PRO A 258 13.00 -6.44 10.24
N PHE A 259 13.20 -6.04 11.51
CA PHE A 259 14.26 -5.09 11.84
C PHE A 259 15.67 -5.57 11.45
N GLY A 260 15.98 -6.85 11.68
CA GLY A 260 17.27 -7.44 11.33
C GLY A 260 17.43 -7.86 9.87
N ALA A 261 16.40 -7.72 9.02
CA ALA A 261 16.48 -8.16 7.64
C ALA A 261 17.39 -7.25 6.79
N SER A 262 18.09 -7.82 5.80
CA SER A 262 18.88 -7.04 4.86
C SER A 262 18.00 -6.17 3.97
N ARG A 263 18.33 -4.88 3.86
CA ARG A 263 17.71 -3.95 2.89
C ARG A 263 18.43 -3.95 1.54
N LYS A 264 19.59 -4.63 1.41
CA LYS A 264 20.39 -4.65 0.17
C LYS A 264 19.59 -5.03 -1.07
N PRO A 265 18.65 -6.00 -1.02
CA PRO A 265 17.87 -6.36 -2.21
C PRO A 265 16.84 -5.31 -2.63
N PHE A 266 16.60 -4.26 -1.85
CA PHE A 266 15.57 -3.24 -2.09
C PHE A 266 16.20 -1.98 -2.70
N ASP A 267 16.61 -2.12 -3.95
CA ASP A 267 17.39 -1.16 -4.72
C ASP A 267 16.61 -0.54 -5.89
N THR A 268 15.36 -0.95 -6.08
CA THR A 268 14.53 -0.49 -7.18
C THR A 268 13.42 0.42 -6.65
N PRO A 269 13.30 1.66 -7.12
CA PRO A 269 12.22 2.55 -6.72
C PRO A 269 10.84 1.93 -7.04
N ASN A 270 9.88 1.98 -6.11
CA ASN A 270 8.55 1.41 -6.33
C ASN A 270 7.70 2.33 -7.23
N PRO A 271 7.37 1.92 -8.47
CA PRO A 271 6.67 2.80 -9.41
C PRO A 271 5.24 3.13 -8.93
N SER A 272 4.58 2.25 -8.18
CA SER A 272 3.22 2.49 -7.68
C SER A 272 3.13 3.53 -6.55
N VAL A 273 4.25 3.83 -5.87
CA VAL A 273 4.31 4.80 -4.75
C VAL A 273 4.91 6.13 -5.19
N GLN A 274 5.62 6.16 -6.31
CA GLN A 274 6.47 7.29 -6.71
C GLN A 274 5.98 8.04 -7.93
N VAL A 275 4.80 7.70 -8.46
CA VAL A 275 4.12 8.58 -9.42
C VAL A 275 3.78 9.87 -8.68
N PRO A 276 4.25 11.05 -9.13
CA PRO A 276 3.73 12.31 -8.62
C PRO A 276 2.22 12.31 -8.83
N PRO A 277 1.41 12.87 -7.91
CA PRO A 277 -0.01 13.01 -8.15
C PRO A 277 -0.20 13.66 -9.52
N LEU A 278 -1.02 13.03 -10.36
CA LEU A 278 -1.39 13.64 -11.63
C LEU A 278 -1.99 15.02 -11.32
N PRO A 279 -1.63 16.06 -12.09
CA PRO A 279 -2.18 17.40 -11.89
C PRO A 279 -3.70 17.39 -12.02
#